data_AF-A0A1B6JU17-F1
#
_entry.id   AF-A0A1B6JU17-F1
#
_cell.length_a   1.000
_cell.length_b   1.000
_cell.length_c   1.000
_cell.angle_alpha   90.00
_cell.angle_beta   90.00
_cell.angle_gamma   90.00
#
_symmetry.space_group_name_H-M   'P 1'
#
loop_
_entity.id
_entity.type
_entity.pdbx_description
1 polymer ?
#
loop_
_entity_poly.entity_id
_entity_poly.type
_entity_poly.pdbx_seq_one_letter_code
_entity_poly.pdbx_strand_id
1 'polypeptide(L)'
;SAVSKFRYFVVENSTVLALLEEPLGNDQDPQPTVTLLIRGGFGRHAWTLQLRHLPRHRSGTKYQHTPNPGRPVPLEDPPPRPHSRHKYFPDSVERIPQCKVDKSIPDLDALFLEDSSGELSELSRLLEKQVVGERRDSSPPCTMDPERECAPPPPCHEFQTARLFLSHFGLLSRLDNNQEPGIPPLVALDTSHPSFCNDLEALDNIGCRTVNTCHVMYVRAGQKQPEHILNNVLSESTVSPHFLEMLLALGWPVKVSQHPGWTGHVATSYKLAHGTQGEPATESLPSHGGSLFNGDSHVLYWADVSAEIAFVVPTSSRKSKHFDEFHQQDSAVWYERSLSACEATD
;
A
#
# COMPACT_ATOMS: atom_id res chain seq x y z
N SER A 1 -18.84 2.33 21.53
CA SER A 1 -18.87 1.29 20.46
C SER A 1 -17.43 0.98 20.06
N ALA A 2 -17.10 -0.22 19.56
CA ALA A 2 -15.73 -0.51 19.09
C ALA A 2 -15.29 0.47 17.98
N VAL A 3 -16.25 0.88 17.13
CA VAL A 3 -16.06 1.85 16.04
C VAL A 3 -15.47 3.18 16.54
N SER A 4 -15.91 3.69 17.70
CA SER A 4 -15.44 4.98 18.22
C SER A 4 -14.01 4.95 18.76
N LYS A 5 -13.41 3.77 18.93
CA LYS A 5 -12.00 3.64 19.36
C LYS A 5 -11.02 3.76 18.18
N PHE A 6 -11.48 3.48 16.96
CA PHE A 6 -10.63 3.54 15.78
C PHE A 6 -10.66 4.93 15.16
N ARG A 7 -9.53 5.37 14.63
CA ARG A 7 -9.45 6.52 13.71
C ARG A 7 -9.45 6.01 12.28
N TYR A 8 -10.35 6.54 11.47
CA TYR A 8 -10.55 6.07 10.10
C TYR A 8 -9.97 7.05 9.09
N PHE A 9 -9.35 6.50 8.06
CA PHE A 9 -8.73 7.24 6.98
C PHE A 9 -9.06 6.56 5.64
N VAL A 10 -9.09 7.34 4.57
CA VAL A 10 -9.07 6.84 3.18
C VAL A 10 -7.68 7.08 2.63
N VAL A 11 -7.07 6.01 2.12
CA VAL A 11 -5.76 6.00 1.46
C VAL A 11 -5.96 5.85 -0.04
N GLU A 12 -5.34 6.73 -0.83
CA GLU A 12 -5.35 6.68 -2.31
C GLU A 12 -6.76 6.54 -2.90
N ASN A 13 -7.77 7.14 -2.25
CA ASN A 13 -9.19 7.15 -2.65
C ASN A 13 -9.83 5.77 -2.87
N SER A 14 -9.21 4.69 -2.39
CA SER A 14 -9.64 3.31 -2.69
C SER A 14 -9.65 2.39 -1.48
N THR A 15 -8.86 2.70 -0.45
CA THR A 15 -8.68 1.83 0.71
C THR A 15 -9.05 2.57 1.99
N VAL A 16 -9.98 2.01 2.76
CA VAL A 16 -10.32 2.51 4.11
C VAL A 16 -9.42 1.85 5.13
N LEU A 17 -8.73 2.66 5.92
CA LEU A 17 -7.81 2.27 6.97
C LEU A 17 -8.36 2.69 8.33
N ALA A 18 -8.56 1.76 9.26
CA ALA A 18 -8.92 2.06 10.65
C ALA A 18 -7.73 1.77 11.56
N LEU A 19 -7.31 2.74 12.36
CA LEU A 19 -6.14 2.65 13.24
C LEU A 19 -6.56 2.69 14.72
N LEU A 20 -6.06 1.74 15.50
CA LEU A 20 -6.23 1.63 16.95
C LEU A 20 -4.87 1.60 17.63
N GLU A 21 -4.63 2.55 18.53
CA GLU A 21 -3.41 2.65 19.36
C GLU A 21 -3.70 2.11 20.77
N GLU A 22 -4.02 0.82 20.88
CA GLU A 22 -4.26 0.19 22.18
C GLU A 22 -3.14 -0.84 22.45
N PRO A 23 -2.44 -0.78 23.59
CA PRO A 23 -1.39 -1.75 23.93
C PRO A 23 -2.02 -3.13 24.20
N LEU A 24 -1.32 -4.20 23.83
CA LEU A 24 -1.79 -5.60 23.97
C LEU A 24 -1.76 -6.13 25.42
N GLY A 25 -1.96 -5.28 26.43
CA GLY A 25 -1.98 -5.68 27.84
C GLY A 25 -0.63 -6.12 28.41
N ASN A 26 0.48 -5.74 27.77
CA ASN A 26 1.83 -6.10 28.20
C ASN A 26 2.38 -5.02 29.15
N ASP A 27 1.77 -4.88 30.33
CA ASP A 27 2.01 -3.77 31.27
C ASP A 27 3.44 -3.69 31.82
N GLN A 28 4.18 -4.80 31.78
CA GLN A 28 5.55 -4.88 32.29
C GLN A 28 6.59 -4.31 31.31
N ASP A 29 6.25 -4.16 30.02
CA ASP A 29 7.14 -3.66 28.96
C ASP A 29 6.28 -3.13 27.79
N PRO A 30 5.75 -1.90 27.90
CA PRO A 30 4.87 -1.34 26.89
C PRO A 30 5.65 -1.15 25.59
N GLN A 31 5.30 -1.93 24.57
CA GLN A 31 5.89 -1.83 23.24
C GLN A 31 4.96 -1.02 22.32
N PRO A 32 5.52 -0.15 21.46
CA PRO A 32 4.72 0.62 20.50
C PRO A 32 3.95 -0.35 19.61
N THR A 33 2.63 -0.40 19.80
CA THR A 33 1.74 -1.33 19.10
C THR A 33 0.62 -0.55 18.41
N VAL A 34 0.24 -0.97 17.20
CA VAL A 34 -0.89 -0.43 16.46
C VAL A 34 -1.65 -1.57 15.81
N THR A 35 -2.97 -1.54 15.93
CA THR A 35 -3.88 -2.46 15.23
C THR A 35 -4.55 -1.71 14.09
N LEU A 36 -4.57 -2.34 12.92
CA LEU A 36 -5.07 -1.77 11.69
C LEU A 36 -6.18 -2.66 11.14
N LEU A 37 -7.26 -2.04 10.68
CA LEU A 37 -8.25 -2.68 9.82
C LEU A 37 -8.12 -2.07 8.43
N ILE A 38 -7.79 -2.89 7.45
CA ILE A 38 -7.60 -2.50 6.05
C ILE A 38 -8.79 -3.04 5.28
N ARG A 39 -9.56 -2.14 4.65
CA ARG A 39 -10.67 -2.48 3.76
C ARG A 39 -10.36 -1.92 2.37
N GLY A 40 -10.24 -2.77 1.38
CA GLY A 40 -9.99 -2.36 0.00
C GLY A 40 -10.53 -3.39 -0.99
N GLY A 41 -10.28 -3.15 -2.29
CA GLY A 41 -10.74 -4.06 -3.35
C GLY A 41 -10.20 -5.48 -3.26
N PHE A 42 -9.07 -5.69 -2.55
CA PHE A 42 -8.47 -7.01 -2.30
C PHE A 42 -9.02 -7.70 -1.03
N GLY A 43 -9.97 -7.08 -0.33
CA GLY A 43 -10.66 -7.64 0.81
C GLY A 43 -10.44 -6.87 2.12
N ARG A 44 -10.66 -7.57 3.22
CA ARG A 44 -10.69 -7.04 4.59
C ARG A 44 -9.67 -7.75 5.43
N HIS A 45 -8.72 -7.00 5.99
CA HIS A 45 -7.61 -7.55 6.75
C HIS A 45 -7.46 -6.83 8.08
N ALA A 46 -7.12 -7.59 9.13
CA ALA A 46 -6.80 -7.06 10.44
C ALA A 46 -5.34 -7.36 10.73
N TRP A 47 -4.51 -6.33 10.88
CA TRP A 47 -3.09 -6.46 11.20
C TRP A 47 -2.81 -5.86 12.57
N THR A 48 -1.92 -6.48 13.32
CA THR A 48 -1.37 -5.87 14.53
C THR A 48 0.14 -5.82 14.42
N LEU A 49 0.68 -4.61 14.45
CA LEU A 49 2.09 -4.32 14.27
C LEU A 49 2.67 -3.89 15.61
N GLN A 50 3.85 -4.38 15.93
CA GLN A 50 4.57 -4.04 17.15
C GLN A 50 6.02 -3.70 16.82
N LEU A 51 6.47 -2.52 17.22
CA LEU A 51 7.83 -2.06 16.97
C LEU A 51 8.77 -2.60 18.06
N ARG A 52 9.91 -3.15 17.62
CA ARG A 52 10.97 -3.66 18.51
C ARG A 52 12.35 -3.29 17.95
N HIS A 53 13.27 -2.90 18.82
CA HIS A 53 14.67 -2.66 18.46
C HIS A 53 15.48 -3.96 18.30
N LEU A 54 15.07 -5.03 18.99
CA LEU A 54 15.71 -6.33 18.95
C LEU A 54 14.71 -7.44 18.60
N PRO A 55 15.16 -8.52 17.95
CA PRO A 55 14.34 -9.71 17.74
C PRO A 55 13.75 -10.25 19.06
N ARG A 56 12.59 -10.92 18.98
CA ARG A 56 11.86 -11.42 20.17
C ARG A 56 12.74 -12.26 21.10
N HIS A 57 13.58 -13.14 20.53
CA HIS A 57 14.47 -14.01 21.29
C HIS A 57 15.65 -13.29 21.98
N ARG A 58 15.95 -12.05 21.61
CA ARG A 58 16.97 -11.20 22.26
C ARG A 58 16.38 -10.11 23.16
N SER A 59 15.05 -10.08 23.29
CA SER A 59 14.33 -9.04 24.04
C SER A 59 14.33 -9.27 25.56
N GLY A 60 14.83 -10.42 26.05
CA GLY A 60 14.90 -10.72 27.49
C GLY A 60 16.05 -10.04 28.23
N THR A 61 17.04 -9.49 27.52
CA THR A 61 18.25 -8.87 28.10
C THR A 61 18.13 -7.34 28.21
N LYS A 62 16.91 -6.80 28.34
CA LYS A 62 16.63 -5.36 28.29
C LYS A 62 17.16 -4.55 29.49
N TYR A 63 17.53 -5.22 30.58
CA TYR A 63 18.01 -4.57 31.80
C TYR A 63 19.51 -4.73 32.04
N GLN A 64 20.26 -5.34 31.11
CA GLN A 64 21.69 -5.56 31.27
C GLN A 64 22.50 -4.86 30.17
N HIS A 65 23.11 -3.76 30.60
CA HIS A 65 24.42 -3.29 30.16
C HIS A 65 24.56 -2.89 28.69
N THR A 66 24.22 -1.64 28.42
CA THR A 66 25.31 -0.70 28.18
C THR A 66 25.01 0.53 29.03
N PRO A 67 25.65 0.74 30.20
CA PRO A 67 25.71 2.09 30.73
C PRO A 67 26.18 2.96 29.58
N ASN A 68 25.48 4.07 29.31
CA ASN A 68 25.93 5.03 28.31
C ASN A 68 27.42 5.26 28.59
N PRO A 69 28.34 4.87 27.68
CA PRO A 69 29.77 4.97 27.95
C PRO A 69 30.22 6.43 28.11
N GLY A 70 29.28 7.38 27.96
CA GLY A 70 29.52 8.80 27.99
C GLY A 70 30.18 9.22 26.70
N ARG A 71 30.45 10.52 26.59
CA ARG A 71 31.39 11.01 25.58
C ARG A 71 32.77 10.39 25.87
N PRO A 72 33.51 9.90 24.86
CA PRO A 72 34.92 9.55 25.02
C PRO A 72 35.69 10.73 25.60
N VAL A 73 36.31 10.54 26.77
CA VAL A 73 37.13 11.57 27.40
C VAL A 73 38.39 11.78 26.56
N PRO A 74 38.81 13.03 26.27
CA PRO A 74 40.10 13.28 25.64
C PRO A 74 41.21 12.64 26.49
N LEU A 75 41.91 11.64 25.96
CA LEU A 75 43.14 11.17 26.59
C LEU A 75 44.21 12.23 26.33
N GLU A 76 44.84 12.74 27.39
CA GLU A 76 45.91 13.74 27.27
C GLU A 76 47.13 13.20 26.51
N ASP A 77 47.36 11.89 26.56
CA ASP A 77 48.44 11.26 25.83
C ASP A 77 47.97 10.82 24.43
N PRO A 78 48.56 11.36 23.34
CA PRO A 78 48.33 10.81 22.03
C PRO A 78 48.77 9.35 22.03
N PRO A 79 47.97 8.42 21.47
CA PRO A 79 48.37 7.02 21.42
C PRO A 79 49.75 6.91 20.75
N PRO A 80 50.66 6.05 21.26
CA PRO A 80 52.00 5.93 20.71
C PRO A 80 51.89 5.64 19.22
N ARG A 81 52.28 6.61 18.39
CA ARG A 81 52.23 6.47 16.94
C ARG A 81 53.16 5.30 16.59
N PRO A 82 52.66 4.23 15.95
CA PRO A 82 53.53 3.14 15.54
C PRO A 82 54.64 3.71 14.66
N HIS A 83 55.90 3.47 15.04
CA HIS A 83 57.05 3.89 14.22
C HIS A 83 56.93 3.20 12.86
N SER A 84 56.51 3.97 11.84
CA SER A 84 56.54 3.50 10.46
C SER A 84 58.01 3.26 10.10
N ARG A 85 58.40 1.99 9.94
CA ARG A 85 59.71 1.67 9.33
C ARG A 85 59.67 2.18 7.90
N HIS A 86 60.44 3.22 7.60
CA HIS A 86 60.64 3.68 6.23
C HIS A 86 61.19 2.50 5.44
N LYS A 87 60.41 2.00 4.47
CA LYS A 87 60.92 1.01 3.52
C LYS A 87 61.77 1.78 2.52
N TYR A 88 63.08 1.61 2.57
CA TYR A 88 63.96 2.10 1.51
C TYR A 88 63.52 1.42 0.21
N PHE A 89 63.25 2.23 -0.82
CA PHE A 89 63.02 1.69 -2.15
C PHE A 89 64.26 0.91 -2.58
N PRO A 90 64.12 -0.27 -3.22
CA PRO A 90 65.28 -1.03 -3.67
C PRO A 90 66.04 -0.28 -4.77
N ASP A 91 67.37 -0.43 -4.82
CA ASP A 91 68.27 0.23 -5.79
C ASP A 91 67.93 -0.02 -7.27
N SER A 92 67.01 -0.95 -7.56
CA SER A 92 66.47 -1.18 -8.90
C SER A 92 65.40 -0.17 -9.32
N VAL A 93 64.83 0.62 -8.40
CA VAL A 93 63.79 1.61 -8.71
C VAL A 93 64.34 2.74 -9.57
N GLU A 94 65.60 3.15 -9.37
CA GLU A 94 66.27 4.15 -10.22
C GLU A 94 66.55 3.67 -11.66
N ARG A 95 66.49 2.35 -11.89
CA ARG A 95 66.64 1.75 -13.24
C ARG A 95 65.33 1.67 -14.01
N ILE A 96 64.21 2.08 -13.41
CA ILE A 96 62.91 2.09 -14.08
C ILE A 96 62.87 3.28 -15.04
N PRO A 97 62.70 3.06 -16.36
CA PRO A 97 62.65 4.14 -17.33
C PRO A 97 61.41 5.01 -17.09
N GLN A 98 61.62 6.31 -16.85
CA GLN A 98 60.55 7.27 -16.63
C GLN A 98 59.78 7.55 -17.93
N CYS A 99 58.45 7.53 -17.86
CA CYS A 99 57.57 7.96 -18.93
C CYS A 99 57.15 9.43 -18.74
N LYS A 100 56.45 10.00 -19.72
CA LYS A 100 56.06 11.43 -19.69
C LYS A 100 55.20 11.81 -18.48
N VAL A 101 54.42 10.86 -17.93
CA VAL A 101 53.58 11.10 -16.75
C VAL A 101 54.41 11.23 -15.48
N ASP A 102 55.54 10.54 -15.39
CA ASP A 102 56.40 10.55 -14.18
C ASP A 102 57.08 11.91 -13.99
N LYS A 103 57.20 12.70 -15.06
CA LYS A 103 57.74 14.07 -15.05
C LYS A 103 56.70 15.15 -14.73
N SER A 104 55.45 14.75 -14.47
CA SER A 104 54.38 15.70 -14.12
C SER A 104 54.46 16.17 -12.67
N ILE A 105 55.17 15.42 -11.81
CA ILE A 105 55.47 15.81 -10.43
C ILE A 105 56.92 16.30 -10.43
N PRO A 106 57.17 17.59 -10.17
CA PRO A 106 58.53 18.13 -10.14
C PRO A 106 59.32 17.57 -8.95
N ASP A 107 60.62 17.36 -9.16
CA ASP A 107 61.53 16.96 -8.08
C ASP A 107 61.65 18.05 -7.02
N LEU A 108 62.00 17.64 -5.80
CA LEU A 108 62.13 18.53 -4.65
C LEU A 108 63.11 19.69 -4.92
N ASP A 109 64.22 19.42 -5.60
CA ASP A 109 65.19 20.45 -5.98
C ASP A 109 64.65 21.39 -7.08
N ALA A 110 63.84 20.88 -8.01
CA ALA A 110 63.19 21.70 -9.03
C ALA A 110 62.19 22.67 -8.41
N LEU A 111 61.49 22.26 -7.34
CA LEU A 111 60.59 23.14 -6.58
C LEU A 111 61.32 24.30 -5.89
N PHE A 112 62.57 24.12 -5.45
CA PHE A 112 63.36 25.20 -4.85
C PHE A 112 63.99 26.14 -5.88
N LEU A 113 64.36 25.64 -7.07
CA LEU A 113 64.95 26.44 -8.14
C LEU A 113 63.92 27.20 -8.99
N GLU A 114 62.69 26.66 -9.13
CA GLU A 114 61.62 27.26 -9.95
C GLU A 114 60.61 28.11 -9.17
N ASP A 115 60.84 28.41 -7.88
CA ASP A 115 59.99 29.27 -7.04
C ASP A 115 60.04 30.74 -7.45
N SER A 116 59.54 31.01 -8.65
CA SER A 116 59.38 32.34 -9.22
C SER A 116 58.07 33.00 -8.77
N SER A 117 57.15 32.24 -8.17
CA SER A 117 55.83 32.70 -7.70
C SER A 117 55.77 33.04 -6.20
N GLY A 118 56.76 32.61 -5.39
CA GLY A 118 56.83 32.91 -3.95
C GLY A 118 55.83 32.12 -3.10
N GLU A 119 55.20 31.09 -3.68
CA GLU A 119 54.15 30.29 -3.04
C GLU A 119 54.69 29.44 -1.89
N LEU A 120 55.95 28.96 -1.99
CA LEU A 120 56.59 28.19 -0.92
C LEU A 120 56.89 29.06 0.30
N SER A 121 57.25 30.33 0.08
CA SER A 121 57.43 31.31 1.17
C SER A 121 56.10 31.58 1.89
N GLU A 122 55.02 31.72 1.14
CA GLU A 122 53.69 31.91 1.71
C GLU A 122 53.20 30.68 2.47
N LEU A 123 53.41 29.47 1.93
CA LEU A 123 53.10 28.21 2.63
C LEU A 123 53.90 28.09 3.93
N SER A 124 55.20 28.41 3.91
CA SER A 124 56.06 28.39 5.09
C SER A 124 55.55 29.36 6.16
N ARG A 125 55.16 30.57 5.75
CA ARG A 125 54.55 31.57 6.63
C ARG A 125 53.22 31.11 7.22
N LEU A 126 52.38 30.43 6.42
CA LEU A 126 51.11 29.86 6.89
C LEU A 126 51.35 28.73 7.91
N LEU A 127 52.34 27.89 7.67
CA LEU A 127 52.76 26.83 8.58
C LEU A 127 53.27 27.40 9.91
N GLU A 128 54.12 28.42 9.87
CA GLU A 128 54.59 29.10 11.09
C GLU A 128 53.43 29.74 11.87
N LYS A 129 52.49 30.39 11.16
CA LYS A 129 51.27 30.93 11.79
C LYS A 129 50.43 29.85 12.45
N GLN A 130 50.26 28.69 11.79
CA GLN A 130 49.52 27.55 12.33
C GLN A 130 50.19 27.01 13.60
N VAL A 131 51.52 26.83 13.59
CA VAL A 131 52.28 26.38 14.76
C VAL A 131 52.14 27.36 15.93
N VAL A 132 52.17 28.66 15.67
CA VAL A 132 51.96 29.69 16.71
C VAL A 132 50.52 29.69 17.22
N GLY A 133 49.53 29.47 16.35
CA GLY A 133 48.12 29.33 16.72
C GLY A 133 47.89 28.11 17.63
N GLU A 134 48.39 26.94 17.22
CA GLU A 134 48.27 25.69 17.98
C GLU A 134 49.00 25.76 19.33
N ARG A 135 50.13 26.48 19.41
CA ARG A 135 50.83 26.74 20.68
C ARG A 135 50.10 27.75 21.58
N ARG A 136 49.28 28.65 21.03
CA ARG A 136 48.45 29.58 21.83
C ARG A 136 47.19 28.90 22.36
N ASP A 137 46.64 27.94 21.60
CA ASP A 137 45.47 27.14 21.98
C ASP A 137 45.81 25.93 22.86
N SER A 138 47.04 25.81 23.35
CA SER A 138 47.41 24.86 24.42
C SER A 138 46.87 25.28 25.79
N SER A 139 45.67 25.88 25.84
CA SER A 139 44.87 25.84 27.07
C SER A 139 44.57 24.37 27.38
N PRO A 140 44.55 23.96 28.66
CA PRO A 140 44.08 22.61 29.01
C PRO A 140 42.73 22.39 28.31
N PRO A 141 42.46 21.18 27.80
CA PRO A 141 41.23 20.90 27.08
C PRO A 141 40.08 21.47 27.89
N CYS A 142 39.36 22.42 27.29
CA CYS A 142 38.25 23.12 27.92
C CYS A 142 37.46 22.08 28.70
N THR A 143 37.50 22.16 30.04
CA THR A 143 36.71 21.31 30.91
C THR A 143 35.28 21.68 30.59
N MET A 144 34.70 20.94 29.64
CA MET A 144 33.33 21.14 29.19
C MET A 144 32.47 21.06 30.45
N ASP A 145 31.76 22.14 30.72
CA ASP A 145 30.87 22.25 31.88
C ASP A 145 29.96 21.00 31.92
N PRO A 146 30.00 20.18 33.00
CA PRO A 146 29.19 18.96 33.10
C PRO A 146 27.69 19.24 32.92
N GLU A 147 27.25 20.47 33.23
CA GLU A 147 25.85 20.90 33.06
C GLU A 147 25.42 21.07 31.59
N ARG A 148 26.35 21.04 30.63
CA ARG A 148 26.05 21.04 29.18
C ARG A 148 26.10 19.65 28.56
N GLU A 149 26.25 18.60 29.36
CA GLU A 149 26.24 17.23 28.85
C GLU A 149 24.83 16.83 28.40
N CYS A 150 24.67 16.54 27.10
CA CYS A 150 23.41 16.06 26.57
C CYS A 150 23.10 14.66 27.15
N ALA A 151 22.22 14.60 28.14
CA ALA A 151 21.68 13.35 28.63
C ALA A 151 20.65 12.78 27.63
N PRO A 152 20.55 11.45 27.47
CA PRO A 152 19.46 10.86 26.71
C PRO A 152 18.11 11.26 27.34
N PRO A 153 17.06 11.48 26.52
CA PRO A 153 15.73 11.76 27.05
C PRO A 153 15.24 10.60 27.92
N PRO A 154 14.40 10.87 28.92
CA PRO A 154 13.82 9.81 29.75
C PRO A 154 13.00 8.84 28.89
N PRO A 155 12.90 7.55 29.28
CA PRO A 155 12.03 6.60 28.61
C PRO A 155 10.60 7.13 28.52
N CYS A 156 10.03 7.13 27.31
CA CYS A 156 8.64 7.52 27.06
C CYS A 156 7.76 6.26 26.96
N HIS A 157 6.56 6.33 27.53
CA HIS A 157 5.55 5.27 27.45
C HIS A 157 4.34 5.66 26.58
N GLU A 158 4.24 6.92 26.18
CA GLU A 158 3.24 7.41 25.23
C GLU A 158 3.80 7.35 23.81
N PHE A 159 3.21 6.50 22.99
CA PHE A 159 3.63 6.32 21.60
C PHE A 159 2.51 6.72 20.66
N GLN A 160 2.81 7.63 19.71
CA GLN A 160 1.94 7.91 18.57
C GLN A 160 2.17 6.85 17.49
N THR A 161 1.78 5.60 17.76
CA THR A 161 2.09 4.43 16.93
C THR A 161 1.43 4.48 15.55
N ALA A 162 0.25 5.08 15.45
CA ALA A 162 -0.41 5.37 14.20
C ALA A 162 0.39 6.37 13.36
N ARG A 163 0.86 7.47 13.97
CA ARG A 163 1.70 8.45 13.27
C ARG A 163 2.99 7.82 12.77
N LEU A 164 3.62 7.00 13.61
CA LEU A 164 4.84 6.27 13.26
C LEU A 164 4.60 5.31 12.09
N PHE A 165 3.51 4.53 12.14
CA PHE A 165 3.08 3.67 11.03
C PHE A 165 2.88 4.47 9.75
N LEU A 166 2.05 5.52 9.80
CA LEU A 166 1.74 6.35 8.63
C LEU A 166 3.02 6.99 8.06
N SER A 167 3.97 7.38 8.92
CA SER A 167 5.28 7.90 8.48
C SER A 167 6.14 6.83 7.80
N HIS A 168 6.28 5.65 8.39
CA HIS A 168 7.11 4.57 7.85
C HIS A 168 6.61 4.05 6.50
N PHE A 169 5.29 4.06 6.29
CA PHE A 169 4.67 3.68 5.03
C PHE A 169 4.57 4.86 4.03
N GLY A 170 5.16 6.03 4.35
CA GLY A 170 5.20 7.18 3.46
C GLY A 170 3.86 7.91 3.26
N LEU A 171 2.85 7.59 4.08
CA LEU A 171 1.52 8.21 4.03
C LEU A 171 1.50 9.62 4.61
N LEU A 172 2.52 10.00 5.40
CA LEU A 172 2.71 11.36 5.90
C LEU A 172 3.71 12.21 5.08
N SER A 173 4.64 11.58 4.36
CA SER A 173 5.74 12.29 3.67
C SER A 173 5.29 13.08 2.43
N ARG A 174 4.04 12.89 1.98
CA ARG A 174 3.46 13.60 0.82
C ARG A 174 2.72 14.88 1.20
N LEU A 175 2.73 15.27 2.49
CA LEU A 175 2.14 16.51 2.98
C LEU A 175 3.05 17.74 2.75
N ASP A 176 4.20 17.58 2.10
CA ASP A 176 5.05 18.71 1.68
C ASP A 176 4.28 19.58 0.68
N ASN A 177 4.22 20.89 0.98
CA ASN A 177 3.36 21.94 0.38
C ASN A 177 3.44 22.15 -1.15
N ASN A 178 4.10 21.29 -1.91
CA ASN A 178 4.34 21.45 -3.35
C ASN A 178 3.48 20.50 -4.24
N GLN A 179 2.41 19.89 -3.72
CA GLN A 179 1.51 19.08 -4.55
C GLN A 179 0.44 19.93 -5.24
N GLU A 180 0.21 19.63 -6.52
CA GLU A 180 -0.91 20.06 -7.36
C GLU A 180 -2.27 19.98 -6.65
N PRO A 181 -3.27 20.80 -7.02
CA PRO A 181 -4.59 20.82 -6.40
C PRO A 181 -5.37 19.52 -6.68
N GLY A 182 -5.09 18.47 -5.90
CA GLY A 182 -5.75 17.17 -5.92
C GLY A 182 -6.16 16.74 -4.52
N ILE A 183 -6.98 15.69 -4.44
CA ILE A 183 -7.41 15.10 -3.16
C ILE A 183 -6.16 14.55 -2.44
N PRO A 184 -5.93 14.91 -1.16
CA PRO A 184 -4.75 14.45 -0.45
C PRO A 184 -4.75 12.92 -0.33
N PRO A 185 -3.57 12.27 -0.39
CA PRO A 185 -3.46 10.81 -0.44
C PRO A 185 -3.95 10.10 0.83
N LEU A 186 -4.12 10.84 1.93
CA LEU A 186 -4.65 10.37 3.20
C LEU A 186 -5.71 11.35 3.68
N VAL A 187 -6.97 10.92 3.73
CA VAL A 187 -8.12 11.74 4.18
C VAL A 187 -8.69 11.13 5.45
N ALA A 188 -8.83 11.91 6.52
CA ALA A 188 -9.50 11.44 7.73
C ALA A 188 -11.03 11.39 7.52
N LEU A 189 -11.67 10.30 7.96
CA LEU A 189 -13.12 10.14 7.92
C LEU A 189 -13.77 10.62 9.22
N ASP A 190 -14.94 11.25 9.10
CA ASP A 190 -15.75 11.68 10.24
C ASP A 190 -16.60 10.51 10.77
N THR A 191 -16.23 10.00 11.94
CA THR A 191 -16.94 8.91 12.62
C THR A 191 -18.19 9.36 13.36
N SER A 192 -18.42 10.68 13.50
CA SER A 192 -19.61 11.23 14.16
C SER A 192 -20.85 11.27 13.26
N HIS A 193 -20.65 11.09 11.95
CA HIS A 193 -21.74 11.10 10.98
C HIS A 193 -22.72 9.93 11.23
N PRO A 194 -24.05 10.18 11.27
CA PRO A 194 -25.03 9.16 11.65
C PRO A 194 -25.08 7.97 10.69
N SER A 195 -24.76 8.16 9.41
CA SER A 195 -24.74 7.08 8.42
C SER A 195 -23.44 6.26 8.42
N PHE A 196 -22.39 6.71 9.12
CA PHE A 196 -21.05 6.10 9.02
C PHE A 196 -21.03 4.60 9.30
N CYS A 197 -21.73 4.15 10.35
CA CYS A 197 -21.81 2.74 10.70
C CYS A 197 -22.54 1.91 9.63
N ASN A 198 -23.62 2.46 9.06
CA ASN A 198 -24.39 1.80 8.02
C ASN A 198 -23.57 1.70 6.72
N ASP A 199 -22.83 2.76 6.38
CA ASP A 199 -21.96 2.80 5.21
C ASP A 199 -20.78 1.82 5.38
N LEU A 200 -20.23 1.71 6.59
CA LEU A 200 -19.18 0.75 6.91
C LEU A 200 -19.68 -0.70 6.85
N GLU A 201 -20.90 -0.95 7.34
CA GLU A 201 -21.56 -2.25 7.23
C GLU A 201 -21.86 -2.60 5.76
N ALA A 202 -22.36 -1.65 4.98
CA ALA A 202 -22.56 -1.82 3.54
C ALA A 202 -21.23 -2.17 2.85
N LEU A 203 -20.15 -1.45 3.14
CA LEU A 203 -18.81 -1.74 2.62
C LEU A 203 -18.32 -3.13 3.02
N ASP A 204 -18.54 -3.54 4.26
CA ASP A 204 -18.19 -4.87 4.75
C ASP A 204 -19.08 -5.98 4.13
N ASN A 205 -20.25 -5.66 3.58
CA ASN A 205 -21.07 -6.64 2.87
C ASN A 205 -20.66 -6.80 1.40
N ILE A 206 -19.88 -5.89 0.82
CA ILE A 206 -19.41 -6.01 -0.57
C ILE A 206 -18.37 -7.15 -0.70
N GLY A 207 -18.48 -7.91 -1.79
CA GLY A 207 -17.52 -8.94 -2.15
C GLY A 207 -16.12 -8.39 -2.43
N CYS A 208 -15.08 -9.19 -2.19
CA CYS A 208 -13.70 -8.85 -2.52
C CYS A 208 -13.27 -9.27 -3.94
N ARG A 209 -14.21 -9.80 -4.73
CA ARG A 209 -13.97 -10.30 -6.08
C ARG A 209 -14.40 -9.28 -7.11
N THR A 210 -13.77 -9.29 -8.28
CA THR A 210 -14.28 -8.51 -9.40
C THR A 210 -15.59 -9.11 -9.90
N VAL A 211 -16.56 -8.27 -10.21
CA VAL A 211 -17.89 -8.73 -10.64
C VAL A 211 -18.13 -8.43 -12.11
N ASN A 212 -18.73 -9.39 -12.81
CA ASN A 212 -19.15 -9.22 -14.19
C ASN A 212 -20.58 -9.75 -14.38
N THR A 213 -21.36 -9.05 -15.20
CA THR A 213 -22.66 -9.52 -15.67
C THR A 213 -22.55 -9.84 -17.15
N CYS A 214 -22.91 -11.05 -17.54
CA CYS A 214 -22.91 -11.48 -18.93
C CYS A 214 -24.35 -11.68 -19.40
N HIS A 215 -24.78 -10.92 -20.40
CA HIS A 215 -26.11 -11.06 -20.98
C HIS A 215 -26.09 -12.10 -22.11
N VAL A 216 -26.86 -13.17 -21.93
CA VAL A 216 -26.95 -14.26 -22.91
C VAL A 216 -28.27 -14.14 -23.66
N MET A 217 -28.20 -13.88 -24.97
CA MET A 217 -29.37 -13.73 -25.84
C MET A 217 -29.40 -14.82 -26.90
N TYR A 218 -30.59 -15.39 -27.15
CA TYR A 218 -30.81 -16.33 -28.24
C TYR A 218 -31.44 -15.60 -29.44
N VAL A 219 -30.72 -15.52 -30.55
CA VAL A 219 -31.15 -14.83 -31.78
C VAL A 219 -31.37 -15.86 -32.89
N ARG A 220 -32.57 -15.88 -33.47
CA ARG A 220 -32.88 -16.75 -34.62
C ARG A 220 -32.51 -16.06 -35.93
N ALA A 221 -32.31 -16.88 -36.97
CA ALA A 221 -32.04 -16.39 -38.31
C ALA A 221 -33.10 -15.36 -38.77
N GLY A 222 -32.64 -14.21 -39.26
CA GLY A 222 -33.50 -13.15 -39.79
C GLY A 222 -34.17 -12.25 -38.75
N GLN A 223 -34.02 -12.49 -37.45
CA GLN A 223 -34.53 -11.59 -36.42
C GLN A 223 -33.69 -10.32 -36.32
N LYS A 224 -34.37 -9.17 -36.28
CA LYS A 224 -33.76 -7.84 -36.11
C LYS A 224 -34.42 -7.02 -35.00
N GLN A 225 -35.64 -7.40 -34.59
CA GLN A 225 -36.41 -6.65 -33.61
C GLN A 225 -36.08 -7.13 -32.18
N PRO A 226 -35.71 -6.23 -31.25
CA PRO A 226 -35.33 -6.60 -29.88
C PRO A 226 -36.40 -7.41 -29.15
N GLU A 227 -37.67 -7.02 -29.29
CA GLU A 227 -38.80 -7.69 -28.63
C GLU A 227 -38.90 -9.16 -29.07
N HIS A 228 -38.68 -9.44 -30.35
CA HIS A 228 -38.71 -10.80 -30.88
C HIS A 228 -37.55 -11.64 -30.35
N ILE A 229 -36.38 -11.04 -30.13
CA ILE A 229 -35.20 -11.71 -29.58
C ILE A 229 -35.44 -12.07 -28.11
N LEU A 230 -35.90 -11.11 -27.30
CA LEU A 230 -36.17 -11.29 -25.88
C LEU A 230 -37.28 -12.31 -25.59
N ASN A 231 -38.25 -12.44 -26.51
CA ASN A 231 -39.35 -13.40 -26.38
C ASN A 231 -38.97 -14.83 -26.76
N ASN A 232 -37.84 -15.07 -27.43
CA ASN A 232 -37.44 -16.42 -27.86
C ASN A 232 -37.21 -17.37 -26.68
N VAL A 233 -36.79 -16.87 -25.53
CA VAL A 233 -36.39 -17.69 -24.38
C VAL A 233 -37.57 -18.04 -23.45
N LEU A 234 -38.78 -17.59 -23.77
CA LEU A 234 -39.97 -17.82 -22.94
C LEU A 234 -40.45 -19.27 -22.94
N SER A 235 -40.17 -20.02 -24.00
CA SER A 235 -40.56 -21.42 -24.16
C SER A 235 -39.38 -22.28 -24.61
N GLU A 236 -39.32 -23.53 -24.15
CA GLU A 236 -38.31 -24.49 -24.59
C GLU A 236 -38.46 -24.84 -26.07
N SER A 237 -39.70 -24.91 -26.56
CA SER A 237 -40.00 -25.15 -27.99
C SER A 237 -39.49 -24.03 -28.90
N THR A 238 -39.14 -22.87 -28.34
CA THR A 238 -38.65 -21.73 -29.10
C THR A 238 -37.12 -21.57 -29.13
N VAL A 239 -36.39 -22.48 -28.48
CA VAL A 239 -34.92 -22.48 -28.49
C VAL A 239 -34.36 -23.80 -28.99
N SER A 240 -33.10 -23.80 -29.41
CA SER A 240 -32.39 -25.04 -29.72
C SER A 240 -32.05 -25.79 -28.43
N PRO A 241 -32.14 -27.13 -28.37
CA PRO A 241 -31.68 -27.88 -27.21
C PRO A 241 -30.19 -27.65 -26.91
N HIS A 242 -29.37 -27.43 -27.95
CA HIS A 242 -27.95 -27.11 -27.80
C HIS A 242 -27.72 -25.76 -27.09
N PHE A 243 -28.66 -24.81 -27.23
CA PHE A 243 -28.57 -23.54 -26.51
C PHE A 243 -28.79 -23.74 -25.02
N LEU A 244 -29.75 -24.58 -24.64
CA LEU A 244 -30.01 -24.89 -23.22
C LEU A 244 -28.85 -25.66 -22.59
N GLU A 245 -28.26 -26.60 -23.32
CA GLU A 245 -27.06 -27.32 -22.87
C GLU A 245 -25.87 -26.36 -22.64
N MET A 246 -25.59 -25.49 -23.61
CA MET A 246 -24.58 -24.44 -23.46
C MET A 246 -24.88 -23.56 -22.25
N LEU A 247 -26.14 -23.13 -22.08
CA LEU A 247 -26.56 -22.25 -21.00
C LEU A 247 -26.30 -22.89 -19.62
N LEU A 248 -26.66 -24.17 -19.44
CA LEU A 248 -26.40 -24.91 -18.20
C LEU A 248 -24.91 -25.21 -17.96
N ALA A 249 -24.07 -25.16 -18.99
CA ALA A 249 -22.62 -25.32 -18.87
C ALA A 249 -21.90 -24.04 -18.40
N LEU A 250 -22.55 -22.87 -18.44
CA LEU A 250 -21.93 -21.58 -18.06
C LEU A 250 -21.75 -21.42 -16.55
N GLY A 251 -22.59 -22.06 -15.73
CA GLY A 251 -22.53 -21.90 -14.28
C GLY A 251 -23.63 -22.63 -13.52
N TRP A 252 -23.69 -22.35 -12.22
CA TRP A 252 -24.63 -22.97 -11.30
C TRP A 252 -25.93 -22.16 -11.22
N PRO A 253 -27.10 -22.78 -11.39
CA PRO A 253 -28.37 -22.08 -11.21
C PRO A 253 -28.56 -21.72 -9.73
N VAL A 254 -28.70 -20.42 -9.44
CA VAL A 254 -28.91 -19.92 -8.07
C VAL A 254 -30.11 -18.97 -8.02
N LYS A 255 -30.85 -19.03 -6.91
CA LYS A 255 -31.98 -18.12 -6.66
C LYS A 255 -31.47 -16.78 -6.15
N VAL A 256 -31.86 -15.69 -6.82
CA VAL A 256 -31.37 -14.33 -6.56
C VAL A 256 -31.66 -13.91 -5.11
N SER A 257 -32.83 -14.25 -4.58
CA SER A 257 -33.22 -13.86 -3.22
C SER A 257 -32.46 -14.57 -2.09
N GLN A 258 -31.71 -15.63 -2.40
CA GLN A 258 -31.00 -16.46 -1.41
C GLN A 258 -29.49 -16.48 -1.64
N HIS A 259 -29.01 -15.99 -2.78
CA HIS A 259 -27.62 -16.05 -3.15
C HIS A 259 -26.81 -14.90 -2.51
N PRO A 260 -25.74 -15.20 -1.76
CA PRO A 260 -24.96 -14.16 -1.07
C PRO A 260 -23.93 -13.45 -1.96
N GLY A 261 -23.69 -13.93 -3.20
CA GLY A 261 -22.72 -13.34 -4.14
C GLY A 261 -23.33 -12.38 -5.15
N TRP A 262 -22.61 -12.17 -6.25
CA TRP A 262 -23.07 -11.36 -7.38
C TRP A 262 -24.25 -12.01 -8.12
N THR A 263 -25.38 -11.31 -8.15
CA THR A 263 -26.61 -11.75 -8.85
C THR A 263 -26.87 -11.00 -10.15
N GLY A 264 -25.86 -10.30 -10.69
CA GLY A 264 -25.96 -9.57 -11.94
C GLY A 264 -26.35 -8.10 -11.79
N HIS A 265 -26.75 -7.67 -10.59
CA HIS A 265 -27.10 -6.29 -10.30
C HIS A 265 -26.78 -5.91 -8.84
N VAL A 266 -26.30 -4.68 -8.61
CA VAL A 266 -25.88 -4.20 -7.27
C VAL A 266 -27.05 -4.23 -6.28
N ALA A 267 -28.25 -3.82 -6.71
CA ALA A 267 -29.42 -3.77 -5.84
C ALA A 267 -29.91 -5.15 -5.36
N THR A 268 -29.49 -6.25 -5.99
CA THR A 268 -29.92 -7.61 -5.66
C THR A 268 -28.79 -8.49 -5.14
N SER A 269 -27.54 -8.03 -5.20
CA SER A 269 -26.35 -8.79 -4.81
C SER A 269 -25.99 -8.57 -3.34
N TYR A 270 -25.19 -9.46 -2.77
CA TYR A 270 -24.60 -9.32 -1.42
C TYR A 270 -25.61 -9.14 -0.28
N LYS A 271 -26.85 -9.60 -0.49
CA LYS A 271 -27.90 -9.60 0.54
C LYS A 271 -27.87 -10.93 1.26
N LEU A 272 -27.49 -10.93 2.55
CA LEU A 272 -27.69 -12.10 3.38
C LEU A 272 -29.19 -12.30 3.59
N ALA A 273 -29.72 -13.43 3.13
CA ALA A 273 -31.06 -13.86 3.50
C ALA A 273 -31.10 -14.11 5.00
N HIS A 274 -31.78 -13.26 5.76
CA HIS A 274 -32.09 -13.53 7.16
C HIS A 274 -33.07 -14.71 7.23
N GLY A 275 -32.52 -15.91 7.41
CA GLY A 275 -33.22 -17.06 8.01
C GLY A 275 -34.65 -17.28 7.55
N THR A 276 -34.85 -17.52 6.26
CA THR A 276 -35.95 -18.40 5.85
C THR A 276 -35.27 -19.61 5.24
N GLN A 277 -35.18 -20.70 6.01
CA GLN A 277 -34.93 -22.02 5.44
C GLN A 277 -36.09 -22.31 4.49
N GLY A 278 -35.97 -21.84 3.26
CA GLY A 278 -36.83 -22.25 2.17
C GLY A 278 -36.46 -23.69 1.86
N GLU A 279 -37.46 -24.56 1.92
CA GLU A 279 -37.35 -25.96 1.50
C GLU A 279 -36.58 -26.09 0.17
N PRO A 280 -35.86 -27.20 -0.05
CA PRO A 280 -35.28 -27.48 -1.36
C PRO A 280 -36.39 -27.42 -2.41
N ALA A 281 -36.37 -26.36 -3.22
CA ALA A 281 -37.38 -26.12 -4.24
C ALA A 281 -37.19 -27.14 -5.37
N THR A 282 -37.70 -28.35 -5.17
CA THR A 282 -38.22 -29.21 -6.24
C THR A 282 -39.58 -28.66 -6.67
N GLU A 283 -39.63 -27.37 -7.05
CA GLU A 283 -40.75 -26.86 -7.82
C GLU A 283 -40.56 -27.37 -9.24
N SER A 284 -41.56 -28.06 -9.78
CA SER A 284 -41.61 -28.46 -11.18
C SER A 284 -41.52 -27.20 -12.04
N LEU A 285 -40.30 -26.88 -12.49
CA LEU A 285 -40.04 -25.69 -13.29
C LEU A 285 -40.91 -25.74 -14.55
N PRO A 286 -41.73 -24.72 -14.83
CA PRO A 286 -42.45 -24.64 -16.09
C PRO A 286 -41.45 -24.67 -17.25
N SER A 287 -41.80 -25.35 -18.35
CA SER A 287 -40.95 -25.44 -19.54
C SER A 287 -40.54 -24.04 -20.00
N HIS A 288 -39.23 -23.77 -20.00
CA HIS A 288 -38.67 -22.46 -20.28
C HIS A 288 -37.51 -22.58 -21.27
N GLY A 289 -37.34 -21.58 -22.14
CA GLY A 289 -36.21 -21.49 -23.07
C GLY A 289 -34.97 -20.82 -22.47
N GLY A 290 -34.90 -20.68 -21.15
CA GLY A 290 -33.86 -19.96 -20.42
C GLY A 290 -34.36 -18.71 -19.69
N SER A 291 -35.64 -18.33 -19.88
CA SER A 291 -36.27 -17.18 -19.21
C SER A 291 -36.29 -17.23 -17.69
N LEU A 292 -36.04 -18.38 -17.08
CA LEU A 292 -35.85 -18.50 -15.63
C LEU A 292 -34.65 -17.67 -15.15
N PHE A 293 -33.58 -17.60 -15.94
CA PHE A 293 -32.33 -16.92 -15.57
C PHE A 293 -32.36 -15.42 -15.85
N ASN A 294 -33.49 -14.77 -15.57
CA ASN A 294 -33.74 -13.37 -15.93
C ASN A 294 -33.06 -12.32 -15.04
N GLY A 295 -32.36 -12.72 -13.97
CA GLY A 295 -31.76 -11.78 -13.03
C GLY A 295 -32.67 -11.37 -11.86
N ASP A 296 -33.98 -11.67 -11.94
CA ASP A 296 -34.92 -11.41 -10.84
C ASP A 296 -35.17 -12.68 -10.02
N SER A 297 -35.42 -13.81 -10.70
CA SER A 297 -35.72 -15.08 -10.03
C SER A 297 -34.45 -15.89 -9.81
N HIS A 298 -33.72 -16.16 -10.89
CA HIS A 298 -32.48 -16.93 -10.89
C HIS A 298 -31.44 -16.29 -11.79
N VAL A 299 -30.19 -16.66 -11.54
CA VAL A 299 -29.05 -16.42 -12.43
C VAL A 299 -28.21 -17.69 -12.52
N LEU A 300 -27.41 -17.77 -13.57
CA LEU A 300 -26.35 -18.77 -13.64
C LEU A 300 -25.09 -18.13 -13.11
N TYR A 301 -24.63 -18.65 -11.98
CA TYR A 301 -23.52 -18.09 -11.22
C TYR A 301 -22.25 -18.90 -11.46
N TRP A 302 -21.16 -18.20 -11.73
CA TRP A 302 -19.82 -18.77 -11.79
C TRP A 302 -18.88 -17.90 -10.95
N ALA A 303 -17.91 -18.52 -10.28
CA ALA A 303 -16.87 -17.77 -9.61
C ALA A 303 -15.58 -18.58 -9.45
N ASP A 304 -14.46 -17.87 -9.36
CA ASP A 304 -13.16 -18.42 -9.02
C ASP A 304 -12.56 -17.72 -7.77
N VAL A 305 -11.24 -17.72 -7.60
CA VAL A 305 -10.57 -17.08 -6.46
C VAL A 305 -10.65 -15.55 -6.51
N SER A 306 -10.80 -14.97 -7.70
CA SER A 306 -10.65 -13.53 -7.98
C SER A 306 -11.89 -12.84 -8.55
N ALA A 307 -12.79 -13.59 -9.20
CA ALA A 307 -13.90 -13.05 -9.97
C ALA A 307 -15.22 -13.80 -9.72
N GLU A 308 -16.32 -13.08 -9.91
CA GLU A 308 -17.68 -13.58 -9.93
C GLU A 308 -18.36 -13.14 -11.23
N ILE A 309 -19.06 -14.07 -11.89
CA ILE A 309 -19.80 -13.81 -13.12
C ILE A 309 -21.23 -14.29 -12.93
N ALA A 310 -22.18 -13.39 -13.17
CA ALA A 310 -23.59 -13.72 -13.27
C ALA A 310 -24.02 -13.70 -14.73
N PHE A 311 -24.41 -14.86 -15.26
CA PHE A 311 -25.03 -14.95 -16.58
C PHE A 311 -26.54 -14.75 -16.45
N VAL A 312 -27.03 -13.76 -17.19
CA VAL A 312 -28.43 -13.33 -17.17
C VAL A 312 -29.00 -13.47 -18.57
N VAL A 313 -30.15 -14.13 -18.69
CA VAL A 313 -30.92 -14.27 -19.93
C VAL A 313 -32.01 -13.20 -19.96
N PRO A 314 -31.84 -12.10 -20.73
CA PRO A 314 -32.79 -11.00 -20.70
C PRO A 314 -34.15 -11.42 -21.28
N THR A 315 -35.24 -10.91 -20.69
CA THR A 315 -36.61 -11.15 -21.16
C THR A 315 -37.37 -9.84 -21.31
N SER A 316 -38.41 -9.83 -22.14
CA SER A 316 -39.22 -8.63 -22.38
C SER A 316 -40.11 -8.26 -21.18
N SER A 317 -40.26 -9.16 -20.21
CA SER A 317 -40.99 -8.92 -18.95
C SER A 317 -40.18 -8.05 -17.98
N ARG A 318 -39.72 -6.87 -18.42
CA ARG A 318 -39.41 -5.79 -17.47
C ARG A 318 -40.74 -5.26 -16.96
N LYS A 319 -41.17 -5.68 -15.77
CA LYS A 319 -41.98 -4.79 -14.95
C LYS A 319 -41.07 -3.61 -14.61
N SER A 320 -41.16 -2.56 -15.41
CA SER A 320 -40.47 -1.30 -15.21
C SER A 320 -40.63 -0.85 -13.76
N LYS A 321 -39.54 -0.87 -13.00
CA LYS A 321 -39.37 -0.06 -11.78
C LYS A 321 -37.95 0.46 -11.56
N HIS A 322 -36.96 0.18 -12.42
CA HIS A 322 -35.57 0.55 -12.08
C HIS A 322 -34.68 1.08 -13.21
N PHE A 323 -35.21 1.29 -14.42
CA PHE A 323 -34.40 1.87 -15.51
C PHE A 323 -34.40 3.42 -15.50
N ASP A 324 -35.34 4.06 -14.79
CA ASP A 324 -35.52 5.53 -14.85
C ASP A 324 -34.82 6.33 -13.74
N GLU A 325 -34.09 5.70 -12.80
CA GLU A 325 -33.43 6.43 -11.70
C GLU A 325 -31.94 6.76 -11.92
N PHE A 326 -31.32 6.30 -13.01
CA PHE A 326 -29.87 6.50 -13.21
C PHE A 326 -29.45 7.68 -14.09
N HIS A 327 -30.39 8.50 -14.59
CA HIS A 327 -30.04 9.72 -15.33
C HIS A 327 -29.86 10.97 -14.46
N GLN A 328 -29.74 10.84 -13.12
CA GLN A 328 -29.57 12.03 -12.27
C GLN A 328 -28.66 11.87 -11.06
N GLN A 329 -27.63 11.01 -11.13
CA GLN A 329 -26.57 11.00 -10.12
C GLN A 329 -25.19 10.71 -10.72
N ASP A 330 -24.67 11.72 -11.43
CA ASP A 330 -23.25 11.83 -11.78
C ASP A 330 -22.41 11.94 -10.49
N SER A 331 -21.94 10.80 -9.96
CA SER A 331 -20.73 10.78 -9.08
C SER A 331 -20.15 9.39 -8.78
N ALA A 332 -20.71 8.29 -9.26
CA ALA A 332 -20.10 6.96 -9.11
C ALA A 332 -19.50 6.51 -10.44
N VAL A 333 -18.22 6.80 -10.65
CA VAL A 333 -17.45 6.40 -11.84
C VAL A 333 -17.25 4.88 -11.82
N TRP A 334 -18.25 4.14 -12.29
CA TRP A 334 -18.14 2.73 -12.62
C TRP A 334 -17.86 2.63 -14.12
N TYR A 335 -16.66 2.17 -14.48
CA TYR A 335 -16.29 1.94 -15.87
C TYR A 335 -16.97 0.68 -16.39
N GLU A 336 -18.03 0.85 -17.18
CA GLU A 336 -18.58 -0.21 -18.02
C GLU A 336 -17.60 -0.46 -19.18
N ARG A 337 -16.70 -1.45 -19.04
CA ARG A 337 -15.86 -1.90 -20.15
C ARG A 337 -16.65 -2.85 -21.04
N SER A 338 -17.31 -2.30 -22.04
CA SER A 338 -17.88 -3.07 -23.14
C SER A 338 -16.75 -3.54 -24.07
N LEU A 339 -16.56 -4.85 -24.24
CA LEU A 339 -15.50 -5.45 -25.08
C LEU A 339 -15.79 -5.36 -26.59
N SER A 340 -16.54 -4.35 -27.04
CA SER A 340 -17.00 -4.21 -28.43
C SER A 340 -16.44 -2.99 -29.16
N ALA A 341 -15.25 -2.51 -28.77
CA ALA A 341 -14.53 -1.48 -29.51
C ALA A 341 -13.30 -2.09 -30.21
N CYS A 342 -13.53 -2.82 -31.30
CA CYS A 342 -12.51 -2.97 -32.33
C CYS A 342 -12.68 -1.77 -33.27
N GLU A 343 -11.85 -0.74 -33.09
CA GLU A 343 -11.68 0.30 -34.10
C GLU A 343 -11.09 -0.35 -35.34
N ALA A 344 -11.92 -0.52 -36.37
CA ALA A 344 -11.44 -0.72 -37.72
C ALA A 344 -10.91 0.64 -38.19
N THR A 345 -9.58 0.78 -38.22
CA THR A 345 -8.93 1.85 -38.96
C THR A 345 -8.95 1.50 -40.45
N ASP A 346 -9.61 2.34 -41.25
CA ASP A 346 -9.54 2.34 -42.71
C ASP A 346 -8.12 2.52 -43.25
#